data_AF-A0AAX2KJ03-F1
#
_entry.id   AF-A0AAX2KJ03-F1
#
_cell.length_a   1.000
_cell.length_b   1.000
_cell.length_c   1.000
_cell.angle_alpha   90.00
_cell.angle_beta   90.00
_cell.angle_gamma   90.00
#
_symmetry.space_group_name_H-M   'P 1'
#
loop_
_entity.id
_entity.type
_entity.pdbx_description
1 polymer ?
#
loop_
_entity_poly.entity_id
_entity_poly.type
_entity_poly.pdbx_seq_one_letter_code
_entity_poly.pdbx_strand_id
1 'polypeptide(L)' 'MTLTPEPDNKIPAPVQIPEQINTLPDSLCCELVLPAGTLRLKGELTPALLQTLIREMKGSSH' A
#
# COMPACT_ATOMS: atom_id res chain seq x y z
N MET A 1 26.17 52.19 2.97
CA MET A 1 25.21 51.55 3.90
C MET A 1 23.87 52.21 3.59
N THR A 2 22.80 51.55 3.14
CA THR A 2 22.15 50.29 3.59
C THR A 2 21.28 49.80 2.39
N LEU A 3 21.53 48.62 1.80
CA LEU A 3 20.74 47.36 1.88
C LEU A 3 19.22 47.56 1.66
N THR A 4 18.44 46.92 0.78
CA THR A 4 18.52 45.94 -0.32
C THR A 4 17.09 45.93 -0.91
N PRO A 5 16.85 45.62 -2.20
CA PRO A 5 15.48 45.52 -2.74
C PRO A 5 14.73 44.35 -2.07
N GLU A 6 13.44 44.56 -1.83
CA GLU A 6 12.53 43.61 -1.18
C GLU A 6 12.63 42.21 -1.85
N PRO A 7 12.74 41.13 -1.06
CA PRO A 7 12.85 39.80 -1.62
C PRO A 7 11.50 39.41 -2.25
N ASP A 8 11.54 39.23 -3.56
CA ASP A 8 10.67 38.39 -4.38
C ASP A 8 9.95 37.35 -3.52
N ASN A 9 8.71 37.65 -3.12
CA ASN A 9 7.82 36.73 -2.41
C ASN A 9 7.27 35.72 -3.43
N LYS A 10 8.17 35.10 -4.19
CA LYS A 10 7.90 33.93 -4.99
C LYS A 10 7.96 32.78 -4.02
N ILE A 11 6.79 32.43 -3.51
CA ILE A 11 6.54 31.14 -2.87
C ILE A 11 7.36 30.12 -3.67
N PRO A 12 8.36 29.44 -3.08
CA PRO A 12 8.98 28.34 -3.79
C PRO A 12 7.83 27.40 -4.10
N ALA A 13 7.56 27.19 -5.40
CA ALA A 13 6.63 26.15 -5.80
C ALA A 13 7.00 24.92 -4.97
N PRO A 14 6.04 24.26 -4.29
CA PRO A 14 6.35 23.15 -3.41
C PRO A 14 7.29 22.25 -4.20
N VAL A 15 8.52 22.15 -3.71
CA VAL A 15 9.53 21.30 -4.31
C VAL A 15 8.85 19.95 -4.34
N GLN A 16 8.51 19.47 -5.55
CA GLN A 16 8.05 18.11 -5.73
C GLN A 16 9.26 17.27 -5.38
N ILE A 17 9.44 17.01 -4.08
CA ILE A 17 10.25 15.91 -3.61
C ILE A 17 9.61 14.72 -4.33
N PRO A 18 10.32 14.01 -5.22
CA PRO A 18 9.83 12.72 -5.66
C PRO A 18 9.74 11.92 -4.37
N GLU A 19 8.53 11.76 -3.84
CA GLU A 19 8.30 10.89 -2.71
C GLU A 19 8.89 9.55 -3.09
N GLN A 20 9.99 9.25 -2.43
CA GLN A 20 10.71 8.01 -2.57
C GLN A 20 9.73 6.93 -2.16
N ILE A 21 9.11 6.24 -3.10
CA ILE A 21 8.73 4.88 -2.80
C ILE A 21 9.31 3.98 -3.90
N ASN A 22 10.56 3.57 -3.67
CA ASN A 22 10.99 2.18 -3.93
C ASN A 22 10.09 1.24 -3.12
N THR A 23 8.77 1.27 -3.31
CA THR A 23 7.92 0.21 -2.82
C THR A 23 8.25 -0.93 -3.75
N LEU A 24 9.17 -1.78 -3.31
CA LEU A 24 9.05 -3.22 -3.56
C LEU A 24 7.55 -3.49 -3.70
N PRO A 25 7.07 -4.00 -4.86
CA PRO A 25 5.65 -4.00 -5.22
C PRO A 25 4.88 -4.40 -3.98
N ASP A 26 4.16 -3.44 -3.38
CA ASP A 26 3.77 -3.47 -1.97
C ASP A 26 3.08 -4.79 -1.70
N SER A 27 3.90 -5.75 -1.24
CA SER A 27 3.62 -7.15 -0.99
C SER A 27 2.35 -7.69 -1.67
N LEU A 28 2.47 -8.20 -2.91
CA LEU A 28 1.41 -8.87 -3.72
C LEU A 28 0.09 -9.04 -2.96
N CYS A 29 -0.82 -8.08 -3.14
CA CYS A 29 -2.11 -8.13 -2.46
C CYS A 29 -3.05 -9.06 -3.22
N CYS A 30 -3.41 -10.18 -2.61
CA CYS A 30 -4.39 -11.11 -3.16
C CYS A 30 -5.74 -10.88 -2.51
N GLU A 31 -6.78 -10.80 -3.32
CA GLU A 31 -8.15 -10.62 -2.85
C GLU A 31 -8.97 -11.87 -3.13
N LEU A 32 -9.66 -12.35 -2.10
CA LEU A 32 -10.53 -13.53 -2.18
C LEU A 32 -11.96 -13.10 -1.87
N VAL A 33 -12.83 -13.23 -2.87
CA VAL A 33 -14.26 -12.91 -2.74
C VAL A 33 -14.99 -14.14 -2.19
N LEU A 34 -15.63 -13.97 -1.04
CA LEU A 34 -16.43 -14.99 -0.35
C LEU A 34 -17.90 -14.54 -0.29
N PRO A 35 -18.85 -15.47 -0.08
CA PRO A 35 -20.26 -15.09 0.07
C PRO A 35 -20.53 -14.09 1.20
N ALA A 36 -19.71 -14.11 2.26
CA ALA A 36 -19.83 -13.22 3.42
C ALA A 36 -19.08 -11.89 3.28
N GLY A 37 -18.36 -11.68 2.17
CA GLY A 37 -17.54 -10.50 1.94
C GLY A 37 -16.18 -10.84 1.35
N THR A 38 -15.25 -9.90 1.42
CA THR A 38 -13.97 -9.99 0.73
C THR A 38 -12.81 -10.08 1.71
N LEU A 39 -11.98 -11.12 1.56
CA LEU A 39 -10.76 -11.31 2.34
C LEU A 39 -9.55 -10.80 1.55
N ARG A 40 -8.82 -9.83 2.12
CA ARG A 40 -7.61 -9.27 1.51
C ARG A 40 -6.38 -9.81 2.22
N LEU A 41 -5.48 -10.41 1.44
CA LEU A 41 -4.22 -10.97 1.89
C LEU A 41 -3.10 -10.05 1.41
N LYS A 42 -2.16 -9.74 2.31
CA LYS A 42 -0.94 -9.00 2.01
C LYS A 42 0.24 -9.91 2.33
N GLY A 43 1.11 -10.18 1.37
CA GLY A 43 2.17 -11.16 1.58
C GLY A 43 2.48 -11.99 0.35
N GLU A 44 3.53 -12.80 0.45
CA GLU A 44 3.72 -13.91 -0.47
C GLU A 44 2.61 -14.95 -0.25
N LEU A 45 1.83 -15.20 -1.31
CA LEU A 45 0.81 -16.23 -1.28
C LEU A 45 1.42 -17.58 -1.71
N THR A 46 1.75 -18.41 -0.73
CA THR A 46 2.28 -19.75 -1.00
C THR A 46 1.15 -20.77 -1.23
N PRO A 47 1.41 -21.85 -1.99
CA PRO A 47 0.43 -22.92 -2.18
C PRO A 47 -0.05 -23.53 -0.85
N ALA A 48 0.84 -23.63 0.14
CA ALA A 48 0.51 -24.14 1.47
C ALA A 48 -0.48 -23.22 2.21
N LEU A 49 -0.28 -21.89 2.16
CA LEU A 49 -1.22 -20.93 2.74
C LEU A 49 -2.59 -21.01 2.07
N LEU A 50 -2.62 -21.10 0.74
CA LEU A 50 -3.88 -21.22 0.00
C LEU A 50 -4.64 -22.50 0.39
N GLN A 51 -3.95 -23.63 0.50
CA GLN A 51 -4.54 -24.90 0.93
C GLN A 51 -5.09 -24.86 2.36
N THR A 52 -4.37 -24.20 3.27
CA THR A 52 -4.83 -23.98 4.64
C THR A 52 -6.10 -23.13 4.64
N LEU A 53 -6.12 -21.99 3.93
CA LEU A 53 -7.30 -21.14 3.83
C LEU A 53 -8.51 -21.91 3.29
N ILE A 54 -8.33 -22.72 2.24
CA ILE A 54 -9.39 -23.57 1.69
C ILE A 54 -9.89 -24.58 2.73
N ARG A 55 -9.00 -25.19 3.51
CA ARG A 55 -9.37 -26.15 4.56
C ARG A 55 -10.22 -25.49 5.65
N GLU A 56 -9.79 -24.33 6.13
CA GLU A 56 -10.51 -23.57 7.16
C GLU A 56 -11.89 -23.13 6.66
N MET A 57 -11.96 -22.57 5.45
CA MET A 57 -13.23 -22.16 4.83
C MET A 57 -14.18 -23.33 4.58
N LYS A 58 -13.64 -24.53 4.31
CA LYS A 58 -14.43 -25.76 4.12
C LYS A 58 -14.80 -26.44 5.44
N GLY A 59 -14.26 -25.97 6.56
CA GLY A 59 -14.15 -26.74 7.81
C GLY A 59 -14.46 -25.93 9.06
N SER A 60 -15.69 -25.43 9.16
CA SER A 60 -16.37 -25.15 10.45
C SER A 60 -17.88 -25.27 10.24
N SER A 61 -18.32 -26.42 9.72
CA SER A 61 -19.74 -26.78 9.68
C SER A 61 -19.94 -28.00 10.59
N HIS A 62 -19.60 -27.85 11.86
CA HIS A 62 -20.15 -28.61 12.99
C HIS A 62 -19.96 -27.83 14.29
#